data_AF-A0A0E3K267-F1
#
_entry.id   AF-A0A0E3K267-F1
#
_cell.length_a   1.000
_cell.length_b   1.000
_cell.length_c   1.000
_cell.angle_alpha   90.00
_cell.angle_beta   90.00
_cell.angle_gamma   90.00
#
_symmetry.space_group_name_H-M   'P 1'
#
loop_
_entity.id
_entity.type
_entity.pdbx_description
1 polymer ?
#
loop_
_entity_poly.entity_id
_entity_poly.type
_entity_poly.pdbx_seq_one_letter_code
_entity_poly.pdbx_strand_id
1 'polypeptide(L)'
;MINELMQRFKIHLDEDGKSPKTVESYVGDTSDFVTFLEAKGVDFNEGIEKGKEEGKTEFLIKMLMKKFKKIPNEYKEKIKALPEETIELIATDIFELNSIEELEQYF
;
A
#
# COMPACT_ATOMS: atom_id res chain seq x y z
N MET A 1 -0.66 10.62 -9.84
CA MET A 1 -0.23 9.30 -9.34
C MET A 1 0.40 8.45 -10.44
N ILE A 2 -0.29 8.28 -11.57
CA ILE A 2 0.21 7.47 -12.69
C ILE A 2 1.55 7.95 -13.25
N ASN A 3 1.76 9.27 -13.38
CA ASN A 3 3.04 9.84 -13.80
C ASN A 3 4.19 9.47 -12.86
N GLU A 4 3.96 9.44 -11.55
CA GLU A 4 4.97 9.03 -10.58
C GLU A 4 5.30 7.54 -10.70
N LEU A 5 4.28 6.70 -10.92
CA LEU A 5 4.47 5.27 -11.18
C LEU A 5 5.30 5.02 -12.44
N MET A 6 5.04 5.76 -13.52
CA MET A 6 5.84 5.67 -14.76
C MET A 6 7.30 6.09 -14.55
N GLN A 7 7.56 7.10 -13.71
CA GLN A 7 8.94 7.47 -13.34
C GLN A 7 9.63 6.37 -12.53
N ARG A 8 8.93 5.78 -11.55
CA ARG A 8 9.48 4.66 -10.77
C ARG A 8 9.77 3.44 -11.64
N PHE A 9 8.90 3.15 -12.60
CA PHE A 9 9.12 2.06 -13.56
C PHE A 9 10.36 2.31 -14.43
N LYS A 10 10.53 3.54 -14.93
CA LYS A 10 11.75 3.93 -15.65
C LYS A 10 13.00 3.72 -14.79
N ILE A 11 13.02 4.23 -13.55
CA ILE A 11 14.15 4.07 -12.62
C ILE A 11 14.48 2.60 -12.40
N HIS A 12 13.47 1.75 -12.17
CA HIS A 12 13.66 0.32 -12.00
C HIS A 12 14.34 -0.33 -13.22
N LEU A 13 13.93 0.02 -14.45
CA LEU A 13 14.56 -0.51 -15.66
C LEU A 13 16.00 -0.01 -15.84
N ASP A 14 16.28 1.24 -15.45
CA ASP A 14 17.63 1.80 -15.44
C ASP A 14 18.53 1.06 -14.42
N GLU A 15 18.01 0.80 -13.20
CA GLU A 15 18.70 0.04 -12.15
C GLU A 15 18.94 -1.43 -12.52
N ASP A 16 18.00 -2.04 -13.25
CA ASP A 16 18.14 -3.37 -13.84
C ASP A 16 19.17 -3.43 -14.99
N GLY A 17 19.78 -2.30 -15.35
CA GLY A 17 20.84 -2.20 -16.35
C GLY A 17 20.35 -2.37 -17.79
N LYS A 18 19.08 -2.04 -18.06
CA LYS A 18 18.54 -2.09 -19.43
C LYS A 18 19.19 -1.00 -20.30
N SER A 19 19.32 -1.28 -21.59
CA SER A 19 19.84 -0.28 -22.53
C SER A 19 18.86 0.91 -22.65
N PRO A 20 19.34 2.15 -22.90
CA PRO A 20 18.45 3.31 -23.02
C PRO A 20 17.31 3.10 -24.03
N LYS A 21 17.59 2.46 -25.17
CA LYS A 21 16.58 2.14 -26.19
C LYS A 21 15.51 1.17 -25.68
N THR A 22 15.91 0.20 -24.86
CA THR A 22 14.99 -0.76 -24.24
C THR A 22 14.11 -0.05 -23.22
N VAL A 23 14.69 0.82 -22.39
CA VAL A 23 13.95 1.62 -21.41
C VAL A 23 12.93 2.51 -22.12
N GLU A 24 13.35 3.27 -23.14
CA GLU A 24 12.47 4.11 -23.95
C GLU A 24 11.30 3.31 -24.55
N SER A 25 11.57 2.14 -25.16
CA SER A 25 10.52 1.29 -25.74
C SER A 25 9.53 0.81 -24.68
N TYR A 26 10.02 0.26 -23.57
CA TYR A 26 9.14 -0.34 -22.56
C TYR A 26 8.30 0.71 -21.85
N VAL A 27 8.90 1.85 -21.52
CA VAL A 27 8.19 2.99 -20.91
C VAL A 27 7.16 3.56 -21.89
N GLY A 28 7.51 3.68 -23.18
CA GLY A 28 6.60 4.11 -24.24
C GLY A 28 5.40 3.19 -24.40
N ASP A 29 5.63 1.90 -24.65
CA ASP A 29 4.57 0.90 -24.83
C ASP A 29 3.63 0.84 -23.60
N THR A 30 4.21 0.91 -22.39
CA THR A 30 3.43 0.92 -21.15
C THR A 30 2.61 2.20 -21.01
N SER A 31 3.18 3.35 -21.35
CA SER A 31 2.47 4.64 -21.31
C SER A 31 1.27 4.66 -22.27
N ASP A 32 1.47 4.16 -23.49
CA ASP A 32 0.42 4.08 -24.50
C ASP A 32 -0.69 3.11 -24.05
N PHE A 33 -0.31 1.97 -23.47
CA PHE A 33 -1.27 1.01 -22.93
C PHE A 33 -2.08 1.56 -21.76
N VAL A 34 -1.44 2.26 -20.82
CA VAL A 34 -2.12 2.94 -19.71
C VAL A 34 -3.11 3.98 -20.24
N THR A 35 -2.67 4.82 -21.19
CA THR A 35 -3.52 5.82 -21.84
C THR A 35 -4.74 5.18 -22.50
N PHE A 36 -4.55 4.03 -23.17
CA PHE A 36 -5.64 3.26 -23.75
C PHE A 36 -6.64 2.79 -22.68
N LEU A 37 -6.15 2.28 -21.54
CA LEU A 37 -7.02 1.81 -20.44
C LEU A 37 -7.78 2.94 -19.75
N GLU A 38 -7.14 4.09 -19.54
CA GLU A 38 -7.81 5.29 -19.03
C GLU A 38 -8.94 5.73 -19.99
N ALA A 39 -8.70 5.69 -21.30
CA ALA A 39 -9.73 5.94 -22.32
C ALA A 39 -10.86 4.89 -22.33
N LYS A 40 -10.65 3.71 -21.74
CA LYS A 40 -11.68 2.68 -21.50
C LYS A 40 -12.39 2.83 -20.15
N GLY A 41 -12.06 3.85 -19.37
CA GLY A 41 -12.70 4.16 -18.09
C GLY A 41 -12.05 3.47 -16.89
N VAL A 42 -10.81 3.00 -17.01
CA VAL A 42 -10.05 2.49 -15.86
C VAL A 42 -9.54 3.67 -15.04
N ASP A 43 -9.88 3.72 -13.75
CA ASP A 43 -9.29 4.65 -12.79
C ASP A 43 -8.21 3.94 -11.97
N PHE A 44 -6.95 4.25 -12.29
CA PHE A 44 -5.79 3.71 -11.57
C PHE A 44 -5.58 4.37 -10.21
N ASN A 45 -6.10 5.59 -9.98
CA ASN A 45 -5.88 6.27 -8.70
C ASN A 45 -6.63 5.56 -7.58
N GLU A 46 -7.88 5.15 -7.82
CA GLU A 46 -8.67 4.38 -6.84
C GLU A 46 -7.97 3.05 -6.48
N GLY A 47 -7.49 2.31 -7.49
CA GLY A 47 -6.78 1.06 -7.26
C GLY A 47 -5.48 1.23 -6.46
N ILE A 48 -4.71 2.29 -6.74
CA ILE A 48 -3.47 2.57 -6.01
C ILE A 48 -3.76 2.99 -4.56
N GLU A 49 -4.75 3.86 -4.34
CA GLU A 49 -5.11 4.30 -2.99
C GLU A 49 -5.63 3.13 -2.15
N LYS A 50 -6.51 2.29 -2.69
CA LYS A 50 -6.97 1.07 -2.02
C LYS A 50 -5.80 0.13 -1.67
N GLY A 51 -4.86 -0.05 -2.61
CA GLY A 51 -3.67 -0.86 -2.36
C GLY A 51 -2.77 -0.31 -1.24
N LYS A 52 -2.65 1.01 -1.11
CA LYS A 52 -1.93 1.64 0.01
C LYS A 52 -2.66 1.44 1.34
N GLU A 53 -3.98 1.61 1.37
CA GLU A 53 -4.81 1.42 2.56
C GLU A 53 -4.74 -0.04 3.07
N GLU A 54 -4.93 -1.01 2.17
CA GLU A 54 -4.76 -2.44 2.46
C GLU A 54 -3.35 -2.73 2.97
N GLY A 55 -2.33 -2.15 2.33
CA GLY A 55 -0.93 -2.29 2.75
C GLY A 55 -0.64 -1.75 4.16
N LYS A 56 -1.15 -0.57 4.51
CA LYS A 56 -1.03 0.01 5.86
C LYS A 56 -1.66 -0.90 6.91
N THR A 57 -2.87 -1.38 6.64
CA THR A 57 -3.63 -2.28 7.50
C THR A 57 -2.88 -3.61 7.73
N GLU A 58 -2.43 -4.27 6.66
CA GLU A 58 -1.67 -5.51 6.77
C GLU A 58 -0.35 -5.33 7.54
N PHE A 59 0.33 -4.21 7.28
CA PHE A 59 1.57 -3.89 7.96
C PHE A 59 1.36 -3.67 9.46
N LEU A 60 0.31 -2.91 9.85
CA LEU A 60 -0.06 -2.72 11.24
C LEU A 60 -0.34 -4.06 11.95
N ILE A 61 -1.12 -4.95 11.32
CA ILE A 61 -1.41 -6.28 11.88
C ILE A 61 -0.11 -7.08 12.10
N LYS A 62 0.83 -7.05 11.15
CA LYS A 62 2.15 -7.71 11.29
C LYS A 62 2.95 -7.13 12.46
N MET A 63 2.95 -5.81 12.63
CA MET A 63 3.63 -5.13 13.73
C MET A 63 3.04 -5.51 15.09
N LEU A 64 1.71 -5.48 15.23
CA LEU A 64 1.01 -5.91 16.42
C LEU A 64 1.28 -7.40 16.72
N MET A 65 1.33 -8.26 15.69
CA MET A 65 1.64 -9.69 15.85
C MET A 65 3.06 -9.89 16.36
N LYS A 66 4.01 -9.08 15.88
CA LYS A 66 5.40 -9.13 16.33
C LYS A 66 5.53 -8.73 17.81
N LYS A 67 4.78 -7.70 18.23
CA LYS A 67 4.76 -7.18 19.59
C LYS A 67 4.07 -8.14 20.57
N PHE A 68 2.82 -8.51 20.31
CA PHE A 68 1.99 -9.29 21.24
C PHE A 68 2.06 -10.81 21.03
N LYS A 69 2.80 -11.29 20.03
CA LYS A 69 2.98 -12.71 19.62
C LYS A 69 1.72 -13.38 19.06
N LYS A 70 0.56 -13.11 19.64
CA LYS A 70 -0.74 -13.64 19.21
C LYS A 70 -1.75 -12.51 19.20
N ILE A 71 -2.53 -12.45 18.12
CA ILE A 71 -3.68 -11.56 18.00
C ILE A 71 -4.90 -12.44 17.70
N PRO A 72 -5.99 -12.35 18.49
CA PRO A 72 -7.24 -13.03 18.16
C PRO A 72 -7.76 -12.56 16.79
N ASN A 73 -8.35 -13.46 16.01
CA ASN A 73 -8.83 -13.10 14.67
C ASN A 73 -9.89 -11.98 14.70
N GLU A 74 -10.68 -11.89 15.77
CA GLU A 74 -11.65 -10.81 15.96
C GLU A 74 -10.99 -9.42 15.85
N TYR A 75 -9.86 -9.19 16.52
CA TYR A 75 -9.13 -7.93 16.44
C TYR A 75 -8.60 -7.66 15.03
N LYS A 76 -8.16 -8.70 14.30
CA LYS A 76 -7.70 -8.53 12.91
C LYS A 76 -8.84 -8.06 12.00
N GLU A 77 -10.03 -8.62 12.16
CA GLU A 77 -11.20 -8.23 11.38
C GLU A 77 -11.70 -6.82 11.78
N LYS A 78 -11.69 -6.48 13.09
CA LYS A 78 -11.97 -5.11 13.54
C LYS A 78 -10.99 -4.12 12.91
N ILE A 79 -9.68 -4.39 12.96
CA ILE A 79 -8.64 -3.53 12.37
C ILE A 79 -8.87 -3.34 10.86
N LYS A 80 -9.18 -4.40 10.10
CA LYS A 80 -9.44 -4.29 8.65
C LYS A 80 -10.66 -3.43 8.29
N ALA A 81 -11.55 -3.18 9.23
CA ALA A 81 -12.74 -2.37 9.02
C ALA A 81 -12.56 -0.91 9.51
N LEU A 82 -11.40 -0.58 10.10
CA LEU A 82 -11.12 0.76 10.59
C LEU A 82 -10.81 1.73 9.44
N PRO A 83 -11.19 3.01 9.58
CA PRO A 83 -10.73 4.04 8.66
C PRO A 83 -9.21 4.23 8.78
N GLU A 84 -8.59 4.66 7.68
CA GLU A 84 -7.14 4.87 7.59
C GLU A 84 -6.58 5.75 8.72
N GLU A 85 -7.30 6.80 9.12
CA GLU A 85 -6.89 7.69 10.21
C GLU A 85 -6.70 6.94 11.55
N THR A 86 -7.59 5.99 11.84
CA THR A 86 -7.48 5.18 13.06
C THR A 86 -6.34 4.17 12.95
N ILE A 87 -6.08 3.61 11.76
CA ILE A 87 -4.92 2.75 11.51
C ILE A 87 -3.61 3.49 11.80
N GLU A 88 -3.49 4.74 11.34
CA GLU A 88 -2.32 5.58 11.58
C GLU A 88 -2.16 5.97 13.06
N LEU A 89 -3.26 6.23 13.76
CA LEU A 89 -3.24 6.49 15.19
C LEU A 89 -2.72 5.28 15.97
N ILE A 90 -3.28 4.08 15.72
CA ILE A 90 -2.80 2.84 16.36
C ILE A 90 -1.32 2.60 16.02
N ALA A 91 -0.90 2.87 14.78
CA ALA A 91 0.50 2.72 14.38
C ALA A 91 1.45 3.66 15.14
N THR A 92 0.98 4.85 15.51
CA THR A 92 1.75 5.82 16.30
C THR A 92 1.84 5.38 17.76
N ASP A 93 0.72 4.92 18.33
CA ASP A 93 0.61 4.54 19.75
C ASP A 93 1.09 3.11 20.04
N ILE A 94 1.48 2.35 19.00
CA ILE A 94 1.78 0.91 19.10
C ILE A 94 2.89 0.59 20.12
N PHE A 95 3.82 1.51 20.36
CA PHE A 95 4.94 1.27 21.26
C PHE A 95 4.53 1.45 22.72
N GLU A 96 3.53 2.28 22.98
CA GLU A 96 2.93 2.61 24.26
C GLU A 96 1.92 1.55 24.71
N LEU A 97 1.34 0.79 23.78
CA LEU A 97 0.40 -0.29 24.12
C LEU A 97 1.08 -1.40 24.93
N ASN A 98 0.53 -1.78 26.09
CA ASN A 98 1.12 -2.84 26.94
C ASN A 98 0.48 -4.21 26.70
N SER A 99 -0.76 -4.24 26.23
CA SER A 99 -1.48 -5.47 25.91
C SER A 99 -2.35 -5.31 24.66
N ILE A 100 -2.85 -6.42 24.11
CA ILE A 100 -3.70 -6.40 22.91
C ILE A 100 -5.08 -5.82 23.21
N GLU A 101 -5.57 -5.98 24.44
CA GLU A 101 -6.85 -5.48 24.91
C GLU A 101 -6.92 -3.95 24.90
N GLU A 102 -5.77 -3.26 25.00
CA GLU A 102 -5.70 -1.80 24.88
C GLU A 102 -6.08 -1.31 23.46
N LEU A 103 -6.18 -2.19 22.45
CA LEU A 103 -6.73 -1.83 21.14
C LEU A 103 -8.22 -1.50 21.18
N GLU A 104 -8.96 -1.97 22.19
CA GLU A 104 -10.40 -1.72 22.30
C GLU A 104 -10.77 -0.23 22.41
N GLN A 105 -9.80 0.65 22.74
CA GLN A 105 -10.03 2.10 22.73
C GLN A 105 -10.17 2.71 21.32
N TYR A 106 -9.80 1.97 20.26
CA TYR A 106 -9.80 2.44 18.87
C TYR A 106 -10.94 1.87 18.02
N PHE A 107 -11.74 0.94 18.55
CA PHE A 107 -12.87 0.34 17.86
C PHE A 107 -14.19 1.03 18.21
#